data_AF-A0A0N4WBJ9-F1
#
_entry.id   AF-A0A0N4WBJ9-F1
#
_cell.length_a   1.000
_cell.length_b   1.000
_cell.length_c   1.000
_cell.angle_alpha   90.00
_cell.angle_beta   90.00
_cell.angle_gamma   90.00
#
_symmetry.space_group_name_H-M   'P 1'
#
loop_
_entity.id
_entity.type
_entity.pdbx_description
1 polymer ?
#
loop_
_entity_poly.entity_id
_entity_poly.type
_entity_poly.pdbx_seq_one_letter_code
_entity_poly.pdbx_strand_id
1 'polypeptide(L)'
;MHALKQGSSRSLVEVALVEVRKRFLDLATCRFAPDSFEYDMVKYRMKKLYNSTVVGGKYVRSTLALDSFRALNPDASTPKLHTMAESAALLELVQSFYVILDDIMDGSETRRGKPCWYKHPGTLRVLEAILRFFIRDYLSRELYAAHPQVDRLCSSYQKSKRMTLLGQLLDTSSVRDIDAFTWDRLVTFCFSTSWSEIIWKLSQILSFLCTWPKCYLSQYLKAQFTIIQ
;
A
#
# COMPACT_ATOMS: atom_id res chain seq x y z
N MET A 1 -17.39 -28.36 5.93
CA MET A 1 -18.17 -27.19 6.42
C MET A 1 -17.43 -26.44 7.54
N HIS A 2 -16.16 -26.01 7.33
CA HIS A 2 -15.37 -25.36 8.40
C HIS A 2 -14.92 -23.91 8.09
N ALA A 3 -15.32 -23.36 6.93
CA ALA A 3 -14.83 -22.08 6.42
C ALA A 3 -15.63 -20.82 6.83
N LEU A 4 -16.67 -20.96 7.69
CA LEU A 4 -17.68 -19.90 7.88
C LEU A 4 -17.66 -19.18 9.24
N LYS A 5 -16.51 -19.06 9.92
CA LYS A 5 -16.41 -18.27 11.17
C LYS A 5 -15.22 -17.31 11.25
N GLN A 6 -14.72 -16.84 10.12
CA GLN A 6 -13.83 -15.68 10.10
C GLN A 6 -14.57 -14.55 9.38
N GLY A 7 -14.68 -13.38 10.00
CA GLY A 7 -15.43 -12.25 9.46
C GLY A 7 -15.05 -11.89 8.02
N SER A 8 -15.92 -11.16 7.34
CA SER A 8 -15.68 -10.64 5.98
C SER A 8 -14.28 -10.01 5.88
N SER A 9 -13.55 -10.24 4.79
CA SER A 9 -12.20 -9.69 4.58
C SER A 9 -12.17 -8.18 4.80
N ARG A 10 -13.25 -7.50 4.42
CA ARG A 10 -13.41 -6.07 4.68
C ARG A 10 -13.39 -5.72 6.17
N SER A 11 -14.11 -6.47 7.00
CA SER A 11 -14.17 -6.22 8.45
C SER A 11 -12.80 -6.39 9.11
N LEU A 12 -12.02 -7.39 8.68
CA LEU A 12 -10.66 -7.60 9.17
C LEU A 12 -9.72 -6.48 8.72
N VAL A 13 -9.85 -6.00 7.49
CA VAL A 13 -9.09 -4.85 7.00
C VAL A 13 -9.44 -3.58 7.78
N GLU A 14 -10.72 -3.35 8.08
CA GLU A 14 -11.15 -2.17 8.86
C GLU A 14 -10.59 -2.20 10.29
N VAL A 15 -10.59 -3.37 10.94
CA VAL A 15 -9.91 -3.56 12.24
C VAL A 15 -8.40 -3.34 12.10
N ALA A 16 -7.78 -3.91 11.07
CA ALA A 16 -6.35 -3.77 10.83
C ALA A 16 -5.94 -2.30 10.56
N LEU A 17 -6.77 -1.51 9.89
CA LEU A 17 -6.52 -0.07 9.68
C LEU A 17 -6.45 0.70 11.01
N VAL A 18 -7.18 0.28 12.05
CA VAL A 18 -7.07 0.89 13.38
C VAL A 18 -5.68 0.67 13.97
N GLU A 19 -5.13 -0.55 13.85
CA GLU A 19 -3.79 -0.87 14.33
C GLU A 19 -2.70 -0.18 13.50
N VAL A 20 -2.85 -0.18 12.18
CA VAL A 20 -1.97 0.58 11.27
C VAL A 20 -1.95 2.05 11.64
N ARG A 21 -3.10 2.65 11.97
CA ARG A 21 -3.15 4.04 12.42
C ARG A 21 -2.39 4.25 13.73
N LYS A 22 -2.56 3.35 14.70
CA LYS A 22 -1.88 3.44 15.99
C LYS A 22 -0.37 3.42 15.80
N ARG A 23 0.16 2.40 15.14
CA ARG A 23 1.58 2.28 14.82
C ARG A 23 2.08 3.44 13.94
N PHE A 24 1.22 3.97 13.07
CA PHE A 24 1.51 5.19 12.30
C PHE A 24 1.79 6.40 13.18
N LEU A 25 0.95 6.63 14.18
CA LEU A 25 1.14 7.72 15.12
C LEU A 25 2.33 7.46 16.04
N ASP A 26 2.52 6.22 16.50
CA ASP A 26 3.62 5.87 17.39
C ASP A 26 4.97 6.08 16.70
N LEU A 27 5.17 5.58 15.48
CA LEU A 27 6.40 5.79 14.72
C LEU A 27 6.62 7.26 14.32
N ALA A 28 5.55 8.02 14.10
CA ALA A 28 5.67 9.45 13.81
C ALA A 28 6.07 10.27 15.03
N THR A 29 5.78 9.79 16.24
CA THR A 29 5.96 10.53 17.49
C THR A 29 7.06 9.98 18.40
N CYS A 30 7.62 8.80 18.10
CA CYS A 30 8.55 8.07 18.95
C CYS A 30 9.86 8.81 19.31
N ARG A 31 10.21 9.87 18.58
CA ARG A 31 11.40 10.69 18.82
C ARG A 31 11.14 11.94 19.67
N PHE A 32 9.87 12.24 19.97
CA PHE A 32 9.48 13.40 20.75
C PHE A 32 9.13 12.99 22.19
N ALA A 33 9.36 13.89 23.15
CA ALA A 33 8.96 13.65 24.53
C ALA A 33 7.41 13.70 24.62
N PRO A 34 6.75 12.75 25.33
CA PRO A 34 5.28 12.63 25.33
C PRO A 34 4.52 13.89 25.76
N ASP A 35 5.12 14.73 26.61
CA ASP A 35 4.49 15.94 27.15
C ASP A 35 4.95 17.22 26.41
N SER A 36 5.63 17.09 25.27
CA SER A 36 6.12 18.23 24.51
C SER A 36 5.07 18.77 23.54
N PHE A 37 5.11 20.08 23.29
CA PHE A 37 4.25 20.72 22.29
C PHE A 37 4.44 20.11 20.89
N GLU A 38 5.67 19.75 20.53
CA GLU A 38 6.00 19.10 19.27
C GLU A 38 5.34 17.73 19.14
N TYR A 39 5.33 16.92 20.22
CA TYR A 39 4.65 15.63 20.24
C TYR A 39 3.17 15.79 19.91
N ASP A 40 2.47 16.69 20.60
CA ASP A 40 1.04 16.93 20.39
C ASP A 40 0.75 17.47 18.99
N MET A 41 1.56 18.42 18.52
CA MET A 41 1.42 19.00 17.19
C MET A 41 1.59 17.94 16.08
N VAL A 42 2.64 17.10 16.17
CA VAL A 42 2.90 16.03 15.19
C VAL A 42 1.79 15.00 15.24
N LYS A 43 1.43 14.52 16.44
CA LYS A 43 0.36 13.53 16.63
C LYS A 43 -0.97 14.00 16.04
N TYR A 44 -1.35 15.25 16.31
CA TYR A 44 -2.57 15.85 15.76
C TYR A 44 -2.55 15.91 14.23
N ARG A 45 -1.47 16.44 13.64
CA ARG A 45 -1.35 16.57 12.17
C ARG A 45 -1.34 15.21 11.47
N MET A 46 -0.61 14.23 12.00
CA MET A 46 -0.54 12.87 11.45
C MET A 46 -1.88 12.14 11.56
N LYS A 47 -2.57 12.28 12.69
CA LYS A 47 -3.91 11.71 12.87
C LYS A 47 -4.91 12.31 11.89
N LYS A 48 -4.84 13.64 11.68
CA LYS A 48 -5.70 14.34 10.73
C LYS A 48 -5.45 13.86 9.29
N LEU A 49 -4.18 13.74 8.89
CA LEU A 49 -3.78 13.19 7.59
C LEU A 49 -4.34 11.77 7.40
N TYR A 50 -4.07 10.86 8.33
CA TYR A 50 -4.49 9.46 8.19
C TYR A 50 -6.01 9.33 8.03
N ASN A 51 -6.76 10.01 8.91
CA ASN A 51 -8.23 9.91 8.92
C ASN A 51 -8.88 10.56 7.68
N SER A 52 -8.23 11.54 7.04
CA SER A 52 -8.78 12.22 5.86
C SER A 52 -8.46 11.49 4.54
N THR A 53 -7.33 10.78 4.46
CA THR A 53 -6.84 10.22 3.19
C THR A 53 -6.96 8.69 3.11
N VAL A 54 -6.72 7.98 4.22
CA VAL A 54 -6.64 6.50 4.23
C VAL A 54 -8.02 5.89 4.42
N VAL A 55 -8.79 6.42 5.37
CA VAL A 55 -10.11 5.89 5.75
C VAL A 55 -11.20 6.38 4.78
N GLY A 56 -12.24 5.57 4.58
CA GLY A 56 -13.41 5.90 3.75
C GLY A 56 -13.29 5.47 2.29
N GLY A 57 -12.32 4.61 1.98
CA GLY A 57 -12.20 3.95 0.67
C GLY A 57 -13.07 2.69 0.55
N LYS A 58 -13.03 2.07 -0.63
CA LYS A 58 -13.64 0.75 -0.89
C LYS A 58 -12.76 -0.42 -0.41
N TYR A 59 -11.51 -0.13 -0.02
CA TYR A 59 -10.49 -1.08 0.46
C TYR A 59 -10.19 -2.26 -0.48
N VAL A 60 -10.44 -2.09 -1.79
CA VAL A 60 -10.36 -3.17 -2.79
C VAL A 60 -8.98 -3.82 -2.83
N ARG A 61 -7.90 -3.05 -2.63
CA ARG A 61 -6.53 -3.57 -2.71
C ARG A 61 -6.23 -4.47 -1.52
N SER A 62 -6.59 -4.01 -0.31
CA SER A 62 -6.42 -4.80 0.91
C SER A 62 -7.31 -6.04 0.93
N THR A 63 -8.57 -5.92 0.51
CA THR A 63 -9.48 -7.08 0.49
C THR A 63 -9.02 -8.12 -0.52
N LEU A 64 -8.62 -7.72 -1.74
CA LEU A 64 -8.10 -8.64 -2.75
C LEU A 64 -6.85 -9.38 -2.26
N ALA A 65 -5.94 -8.66 -1.60
CA ALA A 65 -4.75 -9.24 -0.97
C ALA A 65 -5.10 -10.29 0.09
N LEU A 66 -6.04 -9.98 0.99
CA LEU A 66 -6.48 -10.88 2.06
C LEU A 66 -7.31 -12.07 1.55
N ASP A 67 -8.15 -11.87 0.53
CA ASP A 67 -8.94 -12.93 -0.09
C ASP A 67 -8.02 -13.93 -0.81
N SER A 68 -7.01 -13.43 -1.50
CA SER A 68 -6.03 -14.29 -2.17
C SER A 68 -5.20 -15.09 -1.16
N PHE A 69 -4.79 -14.45 -0.05
CA PHE A 69 -4.15 -15.16 1.06
C PHE A 69 -5.00 -16.33 1.55
N ARG A 70 -6.30 -16.09 1.80
CA ARG A 70 -7.24 -17.08 2.31
C ARG A 70 -7.44 -18.23 1.32
N ALA A 71 -7.57 -17.90 0.03
CA ALA A 71 -7.68 -18.90 -1.02
C ALA A 71 -6.44 -19.81 -1.09
N LEU A 72 -5.25 -19.26 -0.81
CA LEU A 72 -3.98 -19.96 -0.94
C LEU A 72 -3.52 -20.61 0.37
N ASN A 73 -4.09 -20.21 1.50
CA ASN A 73 -3.84 -20.78 2.84
C ASN A 73 -5.17 -20.94 3.60
N PRO A 74 -6.03 -21.89 3.20
CA PRO A 74 -7.34 -22.08 3.82
C PRO A 74 -7.26 -22.41 5.31
N ASP A 75 -6.18 -23.07 5.73
CA ASP A 75 -5.94 -23.50 7.12
C ASP A 75 -5.06 -22.52 7.91
N ALA A 76 -4.90 -21.29 7.43
CA ALA A 76 -4.11 -20.28 8.12
C ALA A 76 -4.64 -20.01 9.53
N SER A 77 -3.74 -20.00 10.52
CA SER A 77 -4.08 -19.66 11.89
C SER A 77 -4.57 -18.22 12.00
N THR A 78 -5.44 -17.96 12.98
CA THR A 78 -5.99 -16.62 13.25
C THR A 78 -4.89 -15.55 13.38
N PRO A 79 -3.77 -15.78 14.11
CA PRO A 79 -2.69 -14.79 14.18
C PRO A 79 -2.06 -14.47 12.82
N LYS A 80 -1.82 -15.48 11.97
CA LYS A 80 -1.26 -15.27 10.62
C LYS A 80 -2.21 -14.45 9.76
N LEU A 81 -3.51 -14.70 9.87
CA LEU A 81 -4.53 -13.94 9.17
C LEU A 81 -4.58 -12.47 9.62
N HIS A 82 -4.45 -12.19 10.92
CA HIS A 82 -4.40 -10.81 11.43
C HIS A 82 -3.15 -10.08 10.96
N THR A 83 -1.97 -10.71 11.06
CA THR A 83 -0.72 -10.15 10.51
C THR A 83 -0.86 -9.86 9.02
N MET A 84 -1.51 -10.75 8.27
CA MET A 84 -1.80 -10.52 6.87
C MET A 84 -2.75 -9.34 6.68
N ALA A 85 -3.87 -9.28 7.41
CA ALA A 85 -4.82 -8.19 7.30
C ALA A 85 -4.16 -6.82 7.57
N GLU A 86 -3.23 -6.75 8.52
CA GLU A 86 -2.41 -5.56 8.81
C GLU A 86 -1.47 -5.21 7.66
N SER A 87 -0.77 -6.20 7.09
CA SER A 87 0.06 -6.02 5.89
C SER A 87 -0.75 -5.55 4.69
N ALA A 88 -1.93 -6.13 4.48
CA ALA A 88 -2.88 -5.71 3.45
C ALA A 88 -3.38 -4.29 3.68
N ALA A 89 -3.70 -3.91 4.91
CA ALA A 89 -4.17 -2.57 5.26
C ALA A 89 -3.09 -1.49 5.01
N LEU A 90 -1.81 -1.84 5.15
CA LEU A 90 -0.69 -0.95 4.79
C LEU A 90 -0.73 -0.52 3.32
N LEU A 91 -1.30 -1.35 2.43
CA LEU A 91 -1.44 -1.03 1.01
C LEU A 91 -2.36 0.17 0.76
N GLU A 92 -3.38 0.37 1.59
CA GLU A 92 -4.30 1.52 1.47
C GLU A 92 -3.62 2.78 1.99
N LEU A 93 -2.76 2.66 3.00
CA LEU A 93 -1.89 3.75 3.42
C LEU A 93 -1.00 4.17 2.25
N VAL A 94 -0.25 3.25 1.63
CA VAL A 94 0.62 3.55 0.47
C VAL A 94 -0.18 4.20 -0.66
N GLN A 95 -1.34 3.62 -1.00
CA GLN A 95 -2.22 4.14 -2.05
C GLN A 95 -2.68 5.57 -1.76
N SER A 96 -3.02 5.88 -0.49
CA SER A 96 -3.47 7.22 -0.11
C SER A 96 -2.40 8.27 -0.40
N PHE A 97 -1.12 7.94 -0.20
CA PHE A 97 -0.03 8.86 -0.51
C PHE A 97 0.18 9.04 -2.01
N TYR A 98 0.06 7.97 -2.82
CA TYR A 98 0.13 8.11 -4.27
C TYR A 98 -1.00 8.99 -4.82
N VAL A 99 -2.21 8.88 -4.27
CA VAL A 99 -3.33 9.77 -4.66
C VAL A 99 -3.04 11.23 -4.31
N ILE A 100 -2.39 11.51 -3.19
CA ILE A 100 -2.04 12.89 -2.83
C ILE A 100 -0.96 13.44 -3.78
N LEU A 101 0.01 12.61 -4.16
CA LEU A 101 1.03 13.00 -5.15
C LEU A 101 0.38 13.25 -6.52
N ASP A 102 -0.53 12.39 -6.94
CA ASP A 102 -1.35 12.53 -8.16
C ASP A 102 -2.11 13.87 -8.17
N ASP A 103 -2.83 14.17 -7.08
CA ASP A 103 -3.54 15.44 -6.91
C ASP A 103 -2.62 16.67 -7.06
N ILE A 104 -1.36 16.56 -6.61
CA ILE A 104 -0.35 17.62 -6.72
C ILE A 104 0.11 17.79 -8.16
N MET A 105 0.46 16.69 -8.84
CA MET A 105 0.98 16.73 -10.22
C MET A 105 -0.08 17.24 -11.20
N ASP A 106 -1.34 16.86 -11.00
CA ASP A 106 -2.45 17.23 -11.86
C ASP A 106 -3.07 18.59 -11.51
N GLY A 107 -2.69 19.18 -10.37
CA GLY A 107 -3.30 20.42 -9.89
C GLY A 107 -4.78 20.26 -9.49
N SER A 108 -5.18 19.05 -9.08
CA SER A 108 -6.57 18.70 -8.77
C SER A 108 -7.17 19.57 -7.66
N GLU A 109 -8.44 19.95 -7.83
CA GLU A 109 -9.15 20.78 -6.83
C GLU A 109 -9.81 19.96 -5.73
N THR A 110 -10.47 18.85 -6.10
CA THR A 110 -11.26 18.04 -5.17
C THR A 110 -11.01 16.54 -5.31
N ARG A 111 -11.07 15.84 -4.18
CA ARG A 111 -10.97 14.38 -4.07
C ARG A 111 -12.00 13.87 -3.08
N ARG A 112 -12.81 12.88 -3.49
CA ARG A 112 -13.92 12.30 -2.67
C ARG A 112 -14.86 13.37 -2.08
N GLY A 113 -15.17 14.40 -2.87
CA GLY A 113 -16.06 15.50 -2.46
C GLY A 113 -15.46 16.48 -1.45
N LYS A 114 -14.15 16.45 -1.21
CA LYS A 114 -13.42 17.37 -0.33
C LYS A 114 -12.25 18.03 -1.08
N PRO A 115 -11.78 19.22 -0.67
CA PRO A 115 -10.57 19.81 -1.25
C PRO A 115 -9.36 18.87 -1.17
N CYS A 116 -8.55 18.83 -2.23
CA CYS A 116 -7.34 18.01 -2.26
C CYS A 116 -6.39 18.36 -1.12
N TRP A 117 -5.79 17.34 -0.50
CA TRP A 117 -5.08 17.51 0.78
C TRP A 117 -3.88 18.46 0.69
N TYR A 118 -3.23 18.54 -0.47
CA TYR A 118 -2.07 19.41 -0.69
C TYR A 118 -2.41 20.91 -0.67
N LYS A 119 -3.69 21.28 -0.80
CA LYS A 119 -4.16 22.66 -0.67
C LYS A 119 -4.11 23.16 0.78
N HIS A 120 -3.95 22.27 1.76
CA HIS A 120 -3.75 22.66 3.15
C HIS A 120 -2.31 23.16 3.38
N PRO A 121 -2.11 24.30 4.07
CA PRO A 121 -0.78 24.89 4.25
C PRO A 121 0.20 23.94 4.98
N GLY A 122 1.42 23.85 4.47
CA GLY A 122 2.53 23.12 5.09
C GLY A 122 2.55 21.59 4.92
N THR A 123 1.77 21.02 3.99
CA THR A 123 1.59 19.56 3.84
C THR A 123 2.60 18.88 2.91
N LEU A 124 2.91 19.47 1.75
CA LEU A 124 3.61 18.80 0.63
C LEU A 124 4.95 18.13 1.00
N ARG A 125 5.89 18.89 1.57
CA ARG A 125 7.26 18.39 1.85
C ARG A 125 7.29 17.33 2.96
N VAL A 126 6.30 17.35 3.83
CA VAL A 126 6.22 16.46 4.99
C VAL A 126 5.71 15.07 4.58
N LEU A 127 4.75 15.01 3.64
CA LEU A 127 4.18 13.75 3.13
C LEU A 127 5.21 12.83 2.48
N GLU A 128 6.12 13.37 1.65
CA GLU A 128 7.11 12.55 0.93
C GLU A 128 8.15 11.93 1.88
N ALA A 129 8.60 12.71 2.88
CA ALA A 129 9.53 12.24 3.90
C ALA A 129 8.90 11.13 4.76
N ILE A 130 7.64 11.29 5.16
CA ILE A 130 6.93 10.31 5.99
C ILE A 130 6.77 8.98 5.25
N LEU A 131 6.31 8.98 4.00
CA LEU A 131 6.10 7.75 3.24
C LEU A 131 7.40 6.94 3.07
N ARG A 132 8.54 7.62 2.89
CA ARG A 132 9.83 6.98 2.61
C ARG A 132 10.36 6.20 3.82
N PHE A 133 10.24 6.74 5.02
CA PHE A 133 10.75 6.10 6.24
C PHE A 133 9.72 5.17 6.88
N PHE A 134 8.45 5.56 6.86
CA PHE A 134 7.41 4.89 7.64
C PHE A 134 7.20 3.42 7.24
N ILE A 135 7.02 3.13 5.95
CA ILE A 135 6.67 1.76 5.51
C ILE A 135 7.80 0.78 5.75
N ARG A 136 9.06 1.21 5.55
CA ARG A 136 10.21 0.35 5.82
C ARG A 136 10.30 0.03 7.31
N ASP A 137 10.25 1.06 8.17
CA ASP A 137 10.35 0.86 9.61
C ASP A 137 9.17 0.05 10.15
N TYR A 138 7.96 0.25 9.61
CA TYR A 138 6.77 -0.54 9.95
C TYR A 138 6.97 -2.03 9.64
N LEU A 139 7.42 -2.34 8.43
CA LEU A 139 7.62 -3.73 8.02
C LEU A 139 8.77 -4.37 8.79
N SER A 140 9.90 -3.68 8.95
CA SER A 140 11.12 -4.24 9.51
C SER A 140 11.19 -4.25 11.03
N ARG A 141 10.46 -3.38 11.73
CA ARG A 141 10.53 -3.25 13.19
C ARG A 141 9.28 -3.71 13.92
N GLU A 142 8.12 -3.66 13.25
CA GLU A 142 6.84 -3.95 13.89
C GLU A 142 6.26 -5.28 13.41
N LEU A 143 5.90 -5.36 12.12
CA LEU A 143 5.07 -6.45 11.64
C LEU A 143 5.84 -7.75 11.39
N TYR A 144 7.09 -7.64 10.92
CA TYR A 144 7.90 -8.78 10.50
C TYR A 144 9.32 -8.73 11.07
N ALA A 145 9.53 -8.09 12.22
CA ALA A 145 10.87 -7.91 12.80
C ALA A 145 11.67 -9.21 12.99
N ALA A 146 10.99 -10.29 13.40
CA ALA A 146 11.60 -11.60 13.57
C ALA A 146 11.56 -12.47 12.30
N HIS A 147 11.01 -11.98 11.19
CA HIS A 147 10.81 -12.79 10.00
C HIS A 147 12.06 -12.79 9.10
N PRO A 148 12.60 -13.96 8.73
CA PRO A 148 13.86 -14.06 7.96
C PRO A 148 13.79 -13.45 6.55
N GLN A 149 12.58 -13.16 6.05
CA GLN A 149 12.37 -12.60 4.70
C GLN A 149 12.02 -11.11 4.71
N VAL A 150 12.10 -10.43 5.86
CA VAL A 150 11.69 -9.02 5.99
C VAL A 150 12.47 -8.09 5.06
N ASP A 151 13.76 -8.36 4.82
CA ASP A 151 14.58 -7.58 3.88
C ASP A 151 14.13 -7.76 2.43
N ARG A 152 13.70 -8.98 2.05
CA ARG A 152 13.13 -9.23 0.72
C ARG A 152 11.82 -8.48 0.53
N LEU A 153 11.01 -8.41 1.57
CA LEU A 153 9.76 -7.65 1.57
C LEU A 153 10.03 -6.15 1.37
N CYS A 154 10.96 -5.59 2.15
CA CYS A 154 11.35 -4.18 2.04
C CYS A 154 11.96 -3.86 0.67
N SER A 155 12.86 -4.71 0.16
CA SER A 155 13.52 -4.53 -1.14
C SER A 155 12.52 -4.56 -2.28
N SER A 156 11.57 -5.49 -2.20
CA SER A 156 10.51 -5.58 -3.19
C SER A 156 9.67 -4.29 -3.14
N TYR A 157 9.32 -3.77 -1.95
CA TYR A 157 8.50 -2.56 -1.82
C TYR A 157 9.19 -1.36 -2.45
N GLN A 158 10.49 -1.23 -2.23
CA GLN A 158 11.30 -0.20 -2.88
C GLN A 158 11.30 -0.35 -4.41
N LYS A 159 11.35 -1.59 -4.93
CA LYS A 159 11.26 -1.85 -6.37
C LYS A 159 9.89 -1.44 -6.93
N SER A 160 8.79 -1.78 -6.25
CA SER A 160 7.43 -1.35 -6.66
C SER A 160 7.34 0.17 -6.71
N LYS A 161 7.74 0.82 -5.61
CA LYS A 161 7.77 2.29 -5.51
C LYS A 161 8.58 2.93 -6.64
N ARG A 162 9.75 2.38 -6.96
CA ARG A 162 10.58 2.87 -8.07
C ARG A 162 9.84 2.77 -9.40
N MET A 163 9.19 1.64 -9.68
CA MET A 163 8.44 1.44 -10.93
C MET A 163 7.26 2.42 -11.02
N THR A 164 6.50 2.61 -9.94
CA THR A 164 5.38 3.58 -9.91
C THR A 164 5.87 5.00 -10.17
N LEU A 165 6.96 5.42 -9.52
CA LEU A 165 7.51 6.77 -9.71
C LEU A 165 8.05 6.98 -11.14
N LEU A 166 8.66 5.96 -11.74
CA LEU A 166 9.09 6.01 -13.14
C LEU A 166 7.91 6.06 -14.10
N GLY A 167 6.85 5.28 -13.85
CA GLY A 167 5.61 5.34 -14.61
C GLY A 167 4.97 6.73 -14.58
N GLN A 168 4.90 7.31 -13.40
CA GLN A 168 4.38 8.66 -13.21
C GLN A 168 5.24 9.74 -13.89
N LEU A 169 6.57 9.59 -13.88
CA LEU A 169 7.48 10.47 -14.60
C LEU A 169 7.20 10.41 -16.11
N LEU A 170 7.00 9.20 -16.66
CA LEU A 170 6.67 9.04 -18.07
C LEU A 170 5.31 9.65 -18.42
N ASP A 171 4.33 9.52 -17.54
CA ASP A 171 2.97 10.07 -17.71
C ASP A 171 3.00 11.60 -17.79
N THR A 172 3.55 12.24 -16.77
CA THR A 172 3.70 13.70 -16.69
C THR A 172 4.55 14.28 -17.83
N SER A 173 5.51 13.51 -18.35
CA SER A 173 6.34 13.93 -19.49
C SER A 173 5.63 13.81 -20.85
N SER A 174 4.58 12.99 -20.96
CA SER A 174 3.87 12.76 -22.23
C SER A 174 2.80 13.82 -22.52
N VAL A 175 2.43 14.64 -21.53
CA VAL A 175 1.33 15.63 -21.62
C VAL A 175 1.53 16.66 -22.75
N ARG A 176 2.76 16.88 -23.22
CA ARG A 176 3.09 17.94 -24.20
C ARG A 176 3.57 17.41 -25.55
N ASP A 177 3.60 16.10 -25.75
CA ASP A 177 4.15 15.48 -26.95
C ASP A 177 3.12 14.50 -27.54
N ILE A 178 2.47 14.89 -28.63
CA ILE A 178 1.43 14.07 -29.29
C ILE A 178 2.07 12.81 -29.90
N ASP A 179 3.31 12.91 -30.38
CA ASP A 179 4.03 11.79 -30.98
C ASP A 179 4.52 10.78 -29.92
N ALA A 180 4.52 11.17 -28.64
CA ALA A 180 4.74 10.28 -27.53
C ALA A 180 3.59 9.30 -27.26
N PHE A 181 2.38 9.52 -27.81
CA PHE A 181 1.23 8.62 -27.61
C PHE A 181 1.32 7.37 -28.50
N THR A 182 2.32 6.52 -28.23
CA THR A 182 2.45 5.20 -28.86
C THR A 182 1.84 4.12 -27.98
N TRP A 183 1.36 3.04 -28.62
CA TRP A 183 0.86 1.86 -27.91
C TRP A 183 1.91 1.27 -26.96
N ASP A 184 3.18 1.22 -27.36
CA ASP A 184 4.27 0.70 -26.53
C ASP A 184 4.49 1.53 -25.26
N ARG A 185 4.36 2.86 -25.36
CA ARG A 185 4.49 3.76 -24.22
C ARG A 185 3.28 3.69 -23.32
N LEU A 186 2.07 3.61 -23.88
CA LEU A 186 0.83 3.40 -23.12
C LEU A 186 0.85 2.05 -22.39
N VAL A 187 1.35 0.99 -23.02
CA VAL A 187 1.54 -0.32 -22.40
C VAL A 187 2.57 -0.24 -21.27
N THR A 188 3.71 0.41 -21.48
CA THR A 188 4.75 0.62 -20.45
C THR A 188 4.21 1.43 -19.26
N PHE A 189 3.42 2.46 -19.54
CA PHE A 189 2.71 3.25 -18.54
C PHE A 189 1.70 2.39 -17.77
N CYS A 190 0.79 1.70 -18.46
CA CYS A 190 -0.18 0.81 -17.84
C CYS A 190 0.51 -0.31 -17.04
N PHE A 191 1.67 -0.82 -17.44
CA PHE A 191 2.40 -1.81 -16.63
C PHE A 191 3.05 -1.21 -15.38
N SER A 192 3.35 0.08 -15.38
CA SER A 192 3.89 0.81 -14.22
C SER A 192 2.79 1.38 -13.30
N THR A 193 1.55 1.53 -13.79
CA THR A 193 0.38 2.02 -13.03
C THR A 193 -0.71 0.98 -12.74
N SER A 194 -0.75 -0.15 -13.47
CA SER A 194 -1.79 -1.20 -13.39
C SER A 194 -1.20 -2.60 -13.11
N TRP A 195 -2.02 -3.46 -12.49
CA TRP A 195 -1.93 -4.93 -12.28
C TRP A 195 -0.63 -5.57 -11.79
N SER A 196 0.54 -5.15 -12.24
CA SER A 196 1.85 -5.54 -11.72
C SER A 196 1.98 -5.24 -10.23
N GLU A 197 1.41 -4.14 -9.72
CA GLU A 197 1.32 -3.84 -8.29
C GLU A 197 0.41 -4.82 -7.52
N ILE A 198 -0.70 -5.29 -8.12
CA ILE A 198 -1.59 -6.30 -7.52
C ILE A 198 -0.87 -7.65 -7.51
N ILE A 199 -0.26 -8.06 -8.63
CA ILE A 199 0.59 -9.26 -8.74
C ILE A 199 1.76 -9.19 -7.76
N TRP A 200 2.32 -8.01 -7.55
CA TRP A 200 3.43 -7.78 -6.65
C TRP A 200 2.99 -7.85 -5.18
N LYS A 201 1.87 -7.22 -4.80
CA LYS A 201 1.20 -7.38 -3.50
C LYS A 201 0.83 -8.84 -3.23
N LEU A 202 0.27 -9.54 -4.22
CA LEU A 202 -0.02 -10.98 -4.15
C LEU A 202 1.24 -11.84 -4.05
N SER A 203 2.33 -11.50 -4.75
CA SER A 203 3.59 -12.23 -4.69
C SER A 203 4.28 -12.09 -3.33
N GLN A 204 4.18 -10.93 -2.68
CA GLN A 204 4.73 -10.71 -1.34
C GLN A 204 4.01 -11.53 -0.29
N ILE A 205 2.69 -11.64 -0.42
CA ILE A 205 1.81 -12.41 0.45
C ILE A 205 2.04 -13.90 0.24
N LEU A 206 2.12 -14.33 -1.02
CA LEU A 206 2.27 -15.73 -1.41
C LEU A 206 3.65 -16.31 -1.13
N SER A 207 4.70 -15.52 -1.29
CA SER A 207 6.06 -15.94 -0.97
C SER A 207 6.32 -16.07 0.54
N PHE A 208 5.45 -15.51 1.38
CA PHE A 208 5.58 -15.47 2.84
C PHE A 208 4.90 -16.66 3.55
N LEU A 209 3.88 -17.27 2.95
CA LEU A 209 3.05 -18.28 3.63
C LEU A 209 3.33 -19.69 3.22
N CYS A 210 3.66 -19.83 1.95
CA CYS A 210 4.00 -21.08 1.36
C CYS A 210 5.49 -20.95 1.08
N THR A 211 6.34 -21.68 1.80
CA THR A 211 7.77 -21.82 1.47
C THR A 211 7.88 -22.42 0.06
N TRP A 212 7.76 -21.59 -0.98
CA TRP A 212 7.62 -22.07 -2.36
C TRP A 212 8.91 -21.85 -3.14
N PRO A 213 9.41 -22.89 -3.85
CA PRO A 213 10.39 -22.71 -4.90
C PRO A 213 9.81 -21.79 -5.98
N LYS A 214 10.64 -20.91 -6.54
CA LYS A 214 10.28 -19.87 -7.54
C LYS A 214 9.41 -20.34 -8.72
N CYS A 215 9.37 -21.64 -9.03
CA CYS A 215 8.73 -22.20 -10.21
C CYS A 215 7.20 -22.10 -10.24
N TYR A 216 6.53 -22.20 -9.10
CA TYR A 216 5.08 -22.31 -9.10
C TYR A 216 4.33 -20.97 -9.17
N LEU A 217 4.93 -19.89 -8.66
CA LEU A 217 4.39 -18.53 -8.83
C LEU A 217 4.29 -18.15 -10.31
N SER A 218 5.27 -18.60 -11.11
CA SER A 218 5.28 -18.45 -12.58
C SER A 218 4.14 -19.20 -13.25
N GLN A 219 3.83 -20.44 -12.83
CA GLN A 219 2.71 -21.21 -13.38
C GLN A 219 1.34 -20.65 -12.99
N TYR A 220 1.15 -20.21 -11.75
CA TYR A 220 -0.13 -19.63 -11.31
C TYR A 220 -0.43 -18.29 -11.99
N LEU A 221 0.59 -17.44 -12.14
CA LEU A 221 0.44 -16.19 -12.90
C LEU A 221 0.12 -16.50 -14.36
N LYS A 222 0.80 -17.47 -14.99
CA LYS A 222 0.49 -17.92 -16.37
C LYS A 222 -0.94 -18.43 -16.52
N ALA A 223 -1.46 -19.20 -15.55
CA ALA A 223 -2.82 -19.72 -15.60
C ALA A 223 -3.90 -18.62 -15.47
N GLN A 224 -3.65 -17.57 -14.69
CA GLN A 224 -4.53 -16.40 -14.60
C GLN A 224 -4.50 -15.55 -15.89
N PHE A 225 -3.36 -15.47 -16.59
CA PHE A 225 -3.25 -14.78 -17.88
C PHE A 225 -4.00 -15.50 -19.02
N THR A 226 -4.26 -16.80 -18.92
CA THR A 226 -5.07 -17.53 -19.91
C THR A 226 -6.58 -17.25 -19.79
N ILE A 227 -7.04 -16.70 -18.68
CA ILE A 227 -8.46 -16.37 -18.44
C ILE A 227 -8.81 -14.96 -18.96
N ILE A 228 -7.81 -14.16 -19.34
CA ILE A 228 -7.97 -12.76 -19.80
C ILE A 228 -7.64 -12.60 -21.31
N GLN A 229 -7.46 -13.70 -22.04
CA GLN A 229 -7.51 -13.71 -23.52
C GLN A 229 -8.89 -14.16 -23.99
#